data_AF-A0AAU2M1Z8-F1
#
_entry.id   AF-A0AAU2M1Z8-F1
#
_cell.length_a   1.000
_cell.length_b   1.000
_cell.length_c   1.000
_cell.angle_alpha   90.00
_cell.angle_beta   90.00
_cell.angle_gamma   90.00
#
_symmetry.space_group_name_H-M   'P 1'
#
loop_
_entity.id
_entity.type
_entity.pdbx_description
1 polymer ?
#
loop_
_entity_poly.entity_id
_entity_poly.type
_entity_poly.pdbx_seq_one_letter_code
_entity_poly.pdbx_strand_id
1 'polypeptide(L)' 'MDLTALLDQVETRLTTLIADEPLAAIRAAAPLERMTQRVAADAVYNLATVDGPEWDTVAQALGVSRRTARSRLTRYVLRR' A
#
# COMPACT_ATOMS: atom_id res chain seq x y z
N MET A 1 -18.25 -1.77 -7.96
CA MET A 1 -17.24 -0.70 -7.90
C MET A 1 -15.88 -1.38 -7.88
N ASP A 2 -14.96 -0.98 -8.74
CA ASP A 2 -13.59 -1.49 -8.68
C ASP A 2 -12.82 -0.84 -7.52
N LEU A 3 -11.64 -1.39 -7.20
CA LEU A 3 -10.82 -0.90 -6.11
C LEU A 3 -10.33 0.54 -6.35
N THR A 4 -10.04 0.90 -7.60
CA THR A 4 -9.54 2.23 -7.97
C THR A 4 -10.58 3.30 -7.64
N ALA A 5 -11.83 3.10 -8.07
CA ALA A 5 -12.93 4.02 -7.78
C ALA A 5 -13.21 4.15 -6.28
N LEU A 6 -13.03 3.07 -5.50
CA LEU A 6 -13.14 3.15 -4.05
C LEU A 6 -12.00 3.99 -3.42
N LEU A 7 -10.77 3.82 -3.91
CA LEU A 7 -9.62 4.59 -3.43
C LEU A 7 -9.79 6.09 -3.77
N ASP A 8 -10.26 6.41 -4.97
CA ASP A 8 -10.56 7.79 -5.38
C ASP A 8 -11.64 8.43 -4.47
N GLN A 9 -12.66 7.65 -4.09
CA GLN A 9 -13.69 8.11 -3.17
C GLN A 9 -13.13 8.35 -1.76
N VAL A 10 -12.28 7.46 -1.27
CA VAL A 10 -11.60 7.61 0.03
C VAL A 10 -10.72 8.86 0.02
N GLU A 11 -9.92 9.08 -1.03
CA GLU A 11 -9.08 10.26 -1.19
C GLU A 11 -9.91 11.54 -1.21
N THR A 12 -11.01 11.56 -1.96
CA THR A 12 -11.92 12.70 -2.01
C THR A 12 -12.46 13.02 -0.61
N ARG A 13 -12.92 12.00 0.14
CA ARG A 13 -13.47 12.20 1.48
C ARG A 13 -12.42 12.68 2.49
N LEU A 14 -11.21 12.13 2.43
CA LEU A 14 -10.09 12.57 3.28
C LEU A 14 -9.69 14.01 2.95
N THR A 15 -9.67 14.39 1.67
CA THR A 15 -9.39 15.76 1.23
C THR A 15 -10.41 16.76 1.78
N THR A 16 -11.70 16.41 1.76
CA THR A 16 -12.74 17.22 2.42
C THR A 16 -12.48 17.36 3.92
N LEU A 17 -12.11 16.27 4.61
CA LEU A 17 -11.80 16.32 6.04
C LEU A 17 -10.58 17.19 6.35
N ILE A 18 -9.60 17.31 5.46
CA ILE A 18 -8.46 18.21 5.67
C ILE A 18 -8.92 19.67 5.78
N ALA A 19 -9.92 20.08 4.98
CA ALA A 19 -10.46 21.43 5.01
C ALA A 19 -11.39 21.66 6.21
N ASP A 20 -12.27 20.69 6.49
CA ASP A 20 -13.35 20.87 7.46
C ASP A 20 -12.94 20.47 8.89
N GLU A 21 -12.18 19.37 9.04
CA GLU A 21 -11.84 18.74 10.33
C GLU A 21 -10.44 18.07 10.29
N PRO A 22 -9.33 18.84 10.32
CA PRO A 22 -7.98 18.29 10.13
C PRO A 22 -7.60 17.15 11.09
N LEU A 23 -8.07 17.22 12.34
CA LEU A 23 -7.84 16.16 13.33
C LEU A 23 -8.59 14.86 12.99
N ALA A 24 -9.77 14.96 12.37
CA ALA A 24 -10.51 13.80 11.89
C ALA A 24 -9.79 13.13 10.70
N ALA A 25 -9.18 13.91 9.80
CA ALA A 25 -8.36 13.40 8.72
C ALA A 25 -7.14 12.61 9.25
N ILE A 26 -6.40 13.16 10.23
CA ILE A 26 -5.28 12.46 10.88
C ILE A 26 -5.76 11.18 11.58
N ARG A 27 -6.89 11.24 12.28
CA ARG A 27 -7.48 10.06 12.94
C ARG A 27 -7.87 8.97 11.93
N ALA A 28 -8.35 9.35 10.75
CA ALA A 28 -8.70 8.44 9.67
C ALA A 28 -7.45 7.85 8.96
N ALA A 29 -6.33 8.56 8.94
CA ALA A 29 -5.08 8.06 8.36
C ALA A 29 -4.54 6.83 9.12
N ALA A 30 -4.55 6.86 10.45
CA ALA A 30 -4.00 5.78 11.28
C ALA A 30 -4.56 4.35 10.96
N PRO A 31 -5.88 4.12 10.86
CA PRO A 31 -6.40 2.82 10.46
C PRO A 31 -6.08 2.45 9.00
N LEU A 32 -6.00 3.42 8.09
CA LEU A 32 -5.60 3.17 6.69
C LEU A 32 -4.14 2.72 6.59
N GLU A 33 -3.24 3.37 7.33
CA GLU A 33 -1.84 2.98 7.43
C GLU A 33 -1.69 1.55 7.96
N ARG A 34 -2.38 1.23 9.07
CA ARG A 34 -2.35 -0.15 9.62
C ARG A 34 -2.90 -1.18 8.65
N MET A 35 -3.99 -0.87 7.96
CA MET A 35 -4.60 -1.78 6.98
C MET A 35 -3.67 -2.02 5.79
N THR A 36 -3.15 -0.95 5.18
CA THR A 36 -2.25 -1.03 4.02
C THR A 36 -0.97 -1.77 4.37
N GLN A 37 -0.40 -1.52 5.54
CA GLN A 37 0.78 -2.21 6.03
C GLN A 37 0.54 -3.71 6.21
N ARG A 38 -0.56 -4.12 6.85
CA ARG A 38 -0.92 -5.53 7.04
C ARG A 38 -1.11 -6.24 5.70
N VAL A 39 -1.94 -5.67 4.82
CA VAL A 39 -2.23 -6.26 3.50
C VAL A 39 -0.94 -6.37 2.67
N ALA A 40 -0.09 -5.34 2.66
CA ALA A 40 1.17 -5.37 1.93
C ALA A 40 2.12 -6.43 2.47
N ALA A 41 2.26 -6.55 3.79
CA ALA A 41 3.08 -7.60 4.40
C ALA A 41 2.57 -8.99 3.99
N ASP A 42 1.28 -9.27 4.14
CA ASP A 42 0.68 -10.56 3.79
C ASP A 42 0.83 -10.86 2.29
N ALA A 43 0.69 -9.86 1.41
CA ALA A 43 0.96 -10.02 -0.02
C ALA A 43 2.42 -10.39 -0.30
N VAL A 44 3.39 -9.75 0.37
CA VAL A 44 4.81 -10.09 0.21
C VAL A 44 5.13 -11.49 0.71
N TYR A 45 4.53 -11.93 1.82
CA TYR A 45 4.67 -13.31 2.29
C TYR A 45 4.19 -14.32 1.25
N ASN A 46 3.06 -14.05 0.58
CA ASN A 46 2.55 -14.92 -0.48
C ASN A 46 3.40 -14.88 -1.76
N LEU A 47 4.13 -13.79 -2.02
CA LEU A 47 5.07 -13.69 -3.15
C LEU A 47 6.40 -14.42 -2.89
N ALA A 48 6.80 -14.61 -1.63
CA ALA A 48 8.09 -15.20 -1.25
C ALA A 48 8.08 -16.74 -1.21
N THR A 49 7.08 -17.39 -1.81
CA THR A 49 7.02 -18.85 -1.96
C THR A 49 8.06 -19.34 -2.97
N VAL A 50 8.36 -20.65 -2.97
CA VAL A 50 9.40 -21.27 -3.84
C VAL A 50 9.15 -21.00 -5.32
N ASP A 51 7.89 -20.79 -5.71
CA ASP A 51 7.44 -20.45 -7.07
C ASP A 51 7.10 -18.96 -7.25
N GLY A 52 7.62 -18.11 -6.37
CA GLY A 52 7.41 -16.67 -6.41
C GLY A 52 7.91 -16.03 -7.71
N PRO A 53 7.33 -14.89 -8.14
CA PRO A 53 7.75 -14.22 -9.35
C PRO A 53 9.19 -13.69 -9.24
N GLU A 54 9.90 -13.70 -10.35
CA GLU A 54 11.21 -13.08 -10.44
C GLU A 54 11.13 -11.58 -10.11
N TRP A 55 12.22 -11.04 -9.56
CA TRP A 55 12.27 -9.64 -9.14
C TRP A 55 12.05 -8.64 -10.28
N ASP A 56 12.34 -9.02 -11.51
CA ASP A 56 12.11 -8.18 -12.69
C ASP A 56 10.61 -8.13 -13.04
N THR A 57 9.88 -9.23 -12.89
CA THR A 57 8.41 -9.27 -12.98
C THR A 57 7.76 -8.40 -11.91
N VAL A 58 8.25 -8.48 -10.66
CA VAL A 58 7.75 -7.63 -9.56
C VAL A 58 8.01 -6.15 -9.85
N ALA A 59 9.20 -5.81 -10.36
CA ALA A 59 9.57 -4.45 -10.72
C ALA A 59 8.65 -3.88 -11.82
N GLN A 60 8.40 -4.68 -12.86
CA GLN A 60 7.49 -4.34 -13.96
C GLN A 60 6.06 -4.11 -13.47
N ALA A 61 5.53 -5.02 -12.63
CA ALA A 61 4.19 -4.91 -12.08
C ALA A 61 4.00 -3.65 -11.22
N LEU A 62 5.05 -3.20 -10.54
CA LEU A 62 5.04 -2.00 -9.71
C LEU A 62 5.44 -0.72 -10.45
N GLY A 63 5.82 -0.82 -11.73
CA GLY A 63 6.29 0.33 -12.52
C GLY A 63 7.54 1.01 -11.95
N VAL A 64 8.45 0.26 -11.31
CA VAL A 64 9.67 0.81 -10.68
C VAL A 64 10.90 -0.02 -10.98
N SER A 65 12.09 0.48 -10.66
CA SER A 65 13.33 -0.31 -10.77
C SER A 65 13.31 -1.52 -9.84
N ARG A 66 14.05 -2.59 -10.20
CA ARG A 66 14.26 -3.78 -9.37
C ARG A 66 14.75 -3.44 -7.95
N ARG A 67 15.69 -2.51 -7.83
CA ARG A 67 16.20 -2.04 -6.52
C ARG A 67 15.09 -1.38 -5.71
N THR A 68 14.28 -0.53 -6.33
CA THR A 68 13.14 0.14 -5.69
C THR A 68 12.09 -0.88 -5.25
N ALA A 69 11.76 -1.86 -6.09
CA ALA A 69 10.83 -2.94 -5.75
C ALA A 69 11.31 -3.73 -4.52
N ARG A 70 12.58 -4.19 -4.54
CA ARG A 70 13.18 -4.90 -3.39
C ARG A 70 13.13 -4.05 -2.11
N SER A 71 13.55 -2.79 -2.17
CA SER A 71 13.53 -1.89 -1.01
C SER A 71 12.12 -1.68 -0.45
N ARG A 72 11.12 -1.48 -1.33
CA ARG A 72 9.71 -1.34 -0.92
C ARG A 72 9.18 -2.61 -0.26
N LEU A 73 9.38 -3.77 -0.87
CA LEU A 73 8.88 -5.04 -0.34
C LEU A 73 9.56 -5.43 0.97
N THR A 74 10.87 -5.22 1.09
CA THR A 74 11.57 -5.40 2.38
C THR A 74 10.99 -4.49 3.47
N ARG A 75 10.62 -3.25 3.15
CA ARG A 75 10.01 -2.34 4.11
C ARG A 75 8.64 -2.85 4.61
N TYR A 76 7.85 -3.50 3.76
CA TYR A 76 6.56 -4.06 4.18
C TYR A 76 6.74 -5.22 5.18
N VAL A 77 7.78 -6.04 5.00
CA VAL A 77 8.09 -7.12 5.94
C VAL A 77 8.66 -6.57 7.26
N LEU A 78 9.56 -5.59 7.19
CA LEU A 78 10.23 -5.03 8.38
C LEU A 78 9.33 -4.17 9.27
N ARG A 79 8.24 -3.63 8.72
CA ARG A 79 7.30 -2.81 9.50
C ARG A 79 6.23 -3.65 10.20
N ARG A 80 6.06 -4.93 9.88
CA ARG A 80 5.01 -5.78 10.44
C ARG A 80 5.02 -5.82 11.97
#